data_AF-A0A4U3MK93-F1
#
_entry.id   AF-A0A4U3MK93-F1
#
_cell.length_a   1.000
_cell.length_b   1.000
_cell.length_c   1.000
_cell.angle_alpha   90.00
_cell.angle_beta   90.00
_cell.angle_gamma   90.00
#
_symmetry.space_group_name_H-M   'P 1'
#
loop_
_entity.id
_entity.type
_entity.pdbx_description
1 polymer ?
#
loop_
_entity_poly.entity_id
_entity_poly.type
_entity_poly.pdbx_seq_one_letter_code
_entity_poly.pdbx_strand_id
1 'polypeptide(L)'
;MPSLGVEKEFAQATGRAETTDMTDRQALHAVLSAPQNRYLIRQLCYVLTVQGLDTYLLRPRDSGDLSQLVEALAEAPRSTDLHAVIGLRGPLAPPDACNGLMLPMVAFDQIYAFNAGSLVQSLPKPEGIGEEQFRAAAEELFERVIQITDNAGAYDEHRAVNYVALRYPSVYAKCAAAHASGATLSAIETRPSRLSGMRRILDVIFSFTDRRTDVTEKFFVRVDVEEEFPYLTTKLSPYYDR
;
A
#
# COMPACT_ATOMS: atom_id res chain seq x y z
N MET A 1 14.00 -6.47 16.68
CA MET A 1 14.00 -6.04 18.10
C MET A 1 14.99 -4.88 18.27
N PRO A 2 14.65 -3.80 19.00
CA PRO A 2 15.53 -2.63 19.12
C PRO A 2 16.67 -2.78 20.13
N SER A 3 16.50 -3.61 21.15
CA SER A 3 17.52 -3.82 22.19
C SER A 3 17.35 -5.19 22.86
N LEU A 4 18.43 -5.66 23.51
CA LEU A 4 18.43 -6.92 24.27
C LEU A 4 17.37 -6.92 25.39
N GLY A 5 17.18 -5.79 26.07
CA GLY A 5 16.18 -5.67 27.14
C GLY A 5 14.75 -5.92 26.63
N VAL A 6 14.40 -5.32 25.50
CA VAL A 6 13.09 -5.51 24.85
C VAL A 6 12.94 -6.94 24.35
N GLU A 7 13.98 -7.53 23.77
CA GLU A 7 13.99 -8.93 23.34
C GLU A 7 13.72 -9.89 24.52
N LYS A 8 14.37 -9.67 25.66
CA LYS A 8 14.17 -10.51 26.85
C LYS A 8 12.79 -10.33 27.47
N GLU A 9 12.26 -9.11 27.54
CA GLU A 9 10.89 -8.90 28.02
C GLU A 9 9.86 -9.54 27.09
N PHE A 10 10.05 -9.42 25.77
CA PHE A 10 9.20 -10.07 24.79
C PHE A 10 9.22 -11.61 24.94
N ALA A 11 10.40 -12.19 25.15
CA ALA A 11 10.54 -13.63 25.41
C ALA A 11 9.83 -14.06 26.70
N GLN A 12 9.90 -13.26 27.77
CA GLN A 12 9.17 -13.52 29.01
C GLN A 12 7.65 -13.44 28.82
N ALA A 13 7.16 -12.44 28.08
CA ALA A 13 5.75 -12.29 27.77
C ALA A 13 5.23 -13.47 26.94
N THR A 14 6.03 -13.94 25.98
CA THR A 14 5.74 -15.14 25.17
C THR A 14 5.65 -16.39 26.04
N GLY A 15 6.59 -16.57 26.99
CA GLY A 15 6.56 -17.71 27.92
C GLY A 15 5.38 -17.73 28.91
N ARG A 16 4.69 -16.60 29.10
CA ARG A 16 3.45 -16.50 29.89
C ARG A 16 2.19 -16.71 29.05
N ALA A 17 2.30 -16.67 27.73
CA ALA A 17 1.19 -16.79 26.79
C ALA A 17 1.02 -18.23 26.30
N GLU A 18 -0.22 -18.63 26.03
CA GLU A 18 -0.51 -19.90 25.36
C GLU A 18 -0.14 -19.79 23.88
N THR A 19 1.10 -20.13 23.55
CA THR A 19 1.65 -20.05 22.19
C THR A 19 2.05 -21.42 21.62
N THR A 20 1.66 -22.50 22.30
CA THR A 20 1.85 -23.87 21.83
C THR A 20 1.22 -24.05 20.45
N ASP A 21 1.95 -24.68 19.53
CA ASP A 21 1.56 -24.92 18.14
C ASP A 21 1.40 -23.66 17.26
N MET A 22 1.76 -22.47 17.75
CA MET A 22 1.81 -21.25 16.95
C MET A 22 3.15 -21.12 16.23
N THR A 23 3.11 -20.59 15.00
CA THR A 23 4.32 -20.06 14.36
C THR A 23 4.85 -18.84 15.11
N ASP A 24 6.14 -18.50 14.95
CA ASP A 24 6.75 -17.32 15.58
C ASP A 24 5.96 -16.03 15.34
N ARG A 25 5.39 -15.85 14.14
CA ARG A 25 4.58 -14.67 13.80
C ARG A 25 3.21 -14.70 14.46
N GLN A 26 2.56 -15.86 14.52
CA GLN A 26 1.29 -16.00 15.24
C GLN A 26 1.48 -15.74 16.74
N ALA A 27 2.55 -16.28 17.33
CA ALA A 27 2.92 -15.98 18.71
C ALA A 27 3.20 -14.48 18.90
N LEU A 28 3.94 -13.84 17.97
CA LEU A 28 4.17 -12.40 17.97
C LEU A 28 2.87 -11.59 17.98
N HIS A 29 1.97 -11.89 17.05
CA HIS A 29 0.67 -11.24 16.98
C HIS A 29 -0.12 -11.44 18.28
N ALA A 30 -0.27 -12.69 18.73
CA ALA A 30 -1.04 -13.02 19.94
C ALA A 30 -0.51 -12.32 21.20
N VAL A 31 0.82 -12.29 21.39
CA VAL A 31 1.46 -11.60 22.51
C VAL A 31 1.22 -10.10 22.45
N LEU A 32 1.29 -9.48 21.28
CA LEU A 32 1.10 -8.04 21.10
C LEU A 32 -0.38 -7.61 21.15
N SER A 33 -1.31 -8.48 20.74
CA SER A 33 -2.75 -8.22 20.84
C SER A 33 -3.26 -8.21 22.28
N ALA A 34 -2.55 -8.84 23.21
CA ALA A 34 -2.96 -8.92 24.61
C ALA A 34 -2.89 -7.53 25.29
N PRO A 35 -3.98 -7.04 25.93
CA PRO A 35 -4.02 -5.70 26.52
C PRO A 35 -2.91 -5.43 27.55
N GLN A 36 -2.54 -6.43 28.34
CA GLN A 36 -1.46 -6.35 29.33
C GLN A 36 -0.07 -6.11 28.71
N ASN A 37 0.10 -6.45 27.43
CA ASN A 37 1.36 -6.32 26.70
C ASN A 37 1.40 -5.08 25.80
N ARG A 38 0.41 -4.16 25.88
CA ARG A 38 0.35 -2.94 25.05
C ARG A 38 1.62 -2.08 25.14
N TYR A 39 2.32 -2.13 26.28
CA TYR A 39 3.58 -1.42 26.45
C TYR A 39 4.68 -1.95 25.52
N LEU A 40 4.68 -3.24 25.16
CA LEU A 40 5.66 -3.85 24.23
C LEU A 40 5.52 -3.27 22.83
N ILE A 41 4.29 -3.03 22.38
CA ILE A 41 4.03 -2.43 21.06
C ILE A 41 4.81 -1.12 20.91
N ARG A 42 4.92 -0.30 21.96
CA ARG A 42 5.68 0.96 21.93
C ARG A 42 7.19 0.77 21.86
N GLN A 43 7.66 -0.35 22.39
CA GLN A 43 9.07 -0.66 22.52
C GLN A 43 9.63 -1.38 21.30
N LEU A 44 8.80 -1.87 20.38
CA LEU A 44 9.25 -2.54 19.17
C LEU A 44 9.65 -1.56 18.06
N CYS A 45 10.49 -2.06 17.14
CA CYS A 45 10.69 -1.41 15.85
C CYS A 45 9.72 -1.97 14.83
N TYR A 46 9.10 -1.09 14.06
CA TYR A 46 8.29 -1.45 12.92
C TYR A 46 9.01 -0.95 11.68
N VAL A 47 9.37 -1.89 10.81
CA VAL A 47 10.09 -1.61 9.58
C VAL A 47 9.13 -1.84 8.42
N LEU A 48 8.95 -0.85 7.56
CA LEU A 48 8.31 -1.03 6.27
C LEU A 48 9.37 -1.49 5.28
N THR A 49 9.15 -2.66 4.71
CA THR A 49 10.01 -3.28 3.72
C THR A 49 9.35 -3.15 2.35
N VAL A 50 10.08 -2.66 1.35
CA VAL A 50 9.65 -2.54 -0.04
C VAL A 50 10.60 -3.41 -0.88
N GLN A 51 10.08 -4.33 -1.69
CA GLN A 51 10.90 -5.32 -2.44
C GLN A 51 11.91 -6.11 -1.59
N GLY A 52 11.58 -6.41 -0.33
CA GLY A 52 12.51 -7.08 0.58
C GLY A 52 13.63 -6.17 1.13
N LEU A 53 13.62 -4.88 0.81
CA LEU A 53 14.54 -3.88 1.33
C LEU A 53 13.91 -3.07 2.45
N ASP A 54 14.56 -3.02 3.61
CA ASP A 54 14.14 -2.18 4.72
C ASP A 54 14.20 -0.70 4.29
N THR A 55 13.05 -0.04 4.26
CA THR A 55 12.91 1.28 3.62
C THR A 55 12.58 2.37 4.62
N TYR A 56 11.67 2.11 5.57
CA TYR A 56 11.26 3.10 6.57
C TYR A 56 11.09 2.50 7.95
N LEU A 57 11.33 3.32 8.97
CA LEU A 57 10.90 3.03 10.34
C LEU A 57 9.56 3.70 10.63
N LEU A 58 8.56 2.90 11.00
CA LEU A 58 7.22 3.39 11.28
C LEU A 58 7.06 3.78 12.74
N ARG A 59 6.49 4.95 12.98
CA ARG A 59 6.08 5.43 14.30
C ARG A 59 4.66 5.97 14.19
N PRO A 60 3.74 5.59 15.09
CA PRO A 60 2.41 6.17 15.06
C PRO A 60 2.50 7.66 15.45
N ARG A 61 1.72 8.51 14.78
CA ARG A 61 1.59 9.91 15.18
C ARG A 61 0.77 10.06 16.46
N ASP A 62 -0.26 9.23 16.63
CA ASP A 62 -1.08 9.15 17.85
C ASP A 62 -0.90 7.80 18.57
N SER A 63 -0.85 7.81 19.90
CA SER A 63 -0.72 6.58 20.71
C SER A 63 -1.91 5.61 20.60
N GLY A 64 -3.05 6.08 20.08
CA GLY A 64 -4.22 5.29 19.72
C GLY A 64 -3.94 4.33 18.55
N ASP A 65 -3.07 4.73 17.62
CA ASP A 65 -2.82 4.01 16.36
C ASP A 65 -1.87 2.81 16.49
N LEU A 66 -1.41 2.52 17.71
CA LEU A 66 -0.57 1.36 18.01
C LEU A 66 -1.22 0.03 17.60
N SER A 67 -2.56 -0.06 17.62
CA SER A 67 -3.24 -1.28 17.19
C SER A 67 -3.10 -1.54 15.69
N GLN A 68 -3.03 -0.50 14.86
CA GLN A 68 -2.87 -0.64 13.40
C GLN A 68 -1.58 -1.39 13.05
N LEU A 69 -0.51 -1.20 13.85
CA LEU A 69 0.76 -1.92 13.69
C LEU A 69 0.63 -3.40 14.05
N VAL A 70 -0.17 -3.74 15.06
CA VAL A 70 -0.40 -5.13 15.45
C VAL A 70 -1.28 -5.83 14.42
N GLU A 71 -2.34 -5.16 13.95
CA GLU A 71 -3.24 -5.68 12.92
C GLU A 71 -2.50 -5.98 11.61
N ALA A 72 -1.58 -5.11 11.20
CA ALA A 72 -0.71 -5.36 10.03
C ALA A 72 0.24 -6.56 10.22
N LEU A 73 0.40 -7.08 11.44
CA LEU A 73 1.21 -8.25 11.74
C LEU A 73 0.41 -9.57 11.81
N ALA A 74 -0.92 -9.53 11.64
CA ALA A 74 -1.79 -10.69 11.86
C ALA A 74 -1.53 -11.88 10.93
N GLU A 75 -1.33 -11.65 9.63
CA GLU A 75 -1.12 -12.70 8.62
C GLU A 75 0.30 -12.68 8.09
N ALA A 76 0.91 -13.83 7.79
CA ALA A 76 2.25 -13.86 7.17
C ALA A 76 2.23 -13.15 5.80
N PRO A 77 3.14 -12.20 5.54
CA PRO A 77 3.13 -11.46 4.28
C PRO A 77 3.38 -12.42 3.12
N ARG A 78 2.46 -12.42 2.16
CA ARG A 78 2.59 -13.05 0.85
C ARG A 78 3.14 -12.04 -0.13
N SER A 79 3.72 -12.53 -1.22
CA SER A 79 4.18 -11.67 -2.33
C SER A 79 3.05 -10.86 -2.99
N THR A 80 1.79 -11.21 -2.72
CA THR A 80 0.57 -10.55 -3.23
C THR A 80 -0.13 -9.69 -2.18
N ASP A 81 0.45 -9.55 -0.98
CA ASP A 81 -0.10 -8.66 0.03
C ASP A 81 0.39 -7.23 -0.22
N LEU A 82 -0.51 -6.26 -0.12
CA LEU A 82 -0.20 -4.84 -0.29
C LEU A 82 -0.30 -4.15 1.07
N HIS A 83 0.82 -3.61 1.51
CA HIS A 83 0.88 -2.75 2.68
C HIS A 83 1.13 -1.31 2.23
N ALA A 84 0.23 -0.41 2.59
CA ALA A 84 0.38 1.02 2.33
C ALA A 84 0.38 1.82 3.63
N VAL A 85 1.34 2.73 3.75
CA VAL A 85 1.48 3.61 4.90
C VAL A 85 1.29 5.05 4.44
N ILE A 86 0.39 5.77 5.10
CA ILE A 86 0.17 7.21 4.88
C ILE A 86 0.67 7.93 6.12
N GLY A 87 1.57 8.89 5.91
CA GLY A 87 2.24 9.61 6.98
C GLY A 87 3.18 10.69 6.50
N LEU A 88 3.81 11.38 7.45
CA LEU A 88 4.87 12.33 7.21
C LEU A 88 6.25 11.68 7.37
N ARG A 89 7.08 11.81 6.34
CA ARG A 89 8.49 11.41 6.39
C ARG A 89 9.30 12.43 7.17
N GLY A 90 9.91 11.96 8.26
CA GLY A 90 10.84 12.70 9.10
C GLY A 90 12.31 12.40 8.78
N PRO A 91 13.22 12.74 9.70
CA PRO A 91 14.66 12.51 9.53
C PRO A 91 15.02 11.01 9.62
N LEU A 92 16.29 10.70 9.35
CA LEU A 92 16.85 9.38 9.65
C LEU A 92 16.76 9.09 11.15
N ALA A 93 16.40 7.87 11.49
CA ALA A 93 16.41 7.40 12.87
C ALA A 93 17.83 7.40 13.43
N PRO A 94 18.02 7.78 14.70
CA PRO A 94 19.31 7.66 15.35
C PRO A 94 19.66 6.18 15.57
N PRO A 95 20.97 5.82 15.67
CA PRO A 95 21.39 4.41 15.73
C PRO A 95 20.80 3.61 16.90
N ASP A 96 20.48 4.27 18.01
CA ASP A 96 19.90 3.67 19.21
C ASP A 96 18.38 3.42 19.09
N ALA A 97 17.70 4.03 18.11
CA ALA A 97 16.25 3.88 17.95
C ALA A 97 15.84 2.48 17.47
N CYS A 98 16.71 1.79 16.72
CA CYS A 98 16.43 0.44 16.23
C CYS A 98 17.67 -0.40 15.94
N ASN A 99 18.44 -0.75 16.96
CA ASN A 99 19.60 -1.66 16.86
C ASN A 99 20.57 -1.33 15.70
N GLY A 100 20.89 -0.04 15.53
CA GLY A 100 21.79 0.46 14.49
C GLY A 100 21.15 0.72 13.13
N LEU A 101 19.87 0.39 12.94
CA LEU A 101 19.17 0.60 11.68
C LEU A 101 18.86 2.09 11.45
N MET A 102 19.57 2.71 10.51
CA MET A 102 19.44 4.12 10.15
C MET A 102 18.58 4.29 8.89
N LEU A 103 17.26 4.32 9.08
CA LEU A 103 16.29 4.55 8.00
C LEU A 103 15.47 5.82 8.25
N PRO A 104 14.91 6.45 7.21
CA PRO A 104 13.99 7.57 7.40
C PRO A 104 12.78 7.11 8.24
N MET A 105 12.42 7.92 9.22
CA MET A 105 11.24 7.68 10.04
C MET A 105 9.99 8.19 9.32
N VAL A 106 8.89 7.45 9.41
CA VAL A 106 7.58 7.88 8.96
C VAL A 106 6.65 7.92 10.18
N ALA A 107 6.18 9.13 10.50
CA ALA A 107 5.09 9.33 11.45
C ALA A 107 3.79 9.06 10.70
N PHE A 108 3.21 7.87 10.89
CA PHE A 108 2.03 7.44 10.15
C PHE A 108 0.74 7.85 10.84
N ASP A 109 -0.29 8.04 10.01
CA ASP A 109 -1.67 8.32 10.39
C ASP A 109 -2.59 7.16 9.99
N GLN A 110 -2.25 6.44 8.91
CA GLN A 110 -3.01 5.28 8.43
C GLN A 110 -2.10 4.18 7.90
N ILE A 111 -2.40 2.94 8.28
CA ILE A 111 -1.85 1.73 7.70
C ILE A 111 -2.98 0.95 7.04
N TYR A 112 -2.80 0.62 5.78
CA TYR A 112 -3.62 -0.35 5.07
C TYR A 112 -2.81 -1.62 4.91
N ALA A 113 -3.31 -2.72 5.45
CA ALA A 113 -2.78 -4.06 5.21
C ALA A 113 -3.89 -4.90 4.62
N PHE A 114 -3.76 -5.28 3.36
CA PHE A 114 -4.75 -6.12 2.71
C PHE A 114 -4.11 -7.01 1.65
N ASN A 115 -4.76 -8.13 1.38
CA ASN A 115 -4.37 -9.03 0.31
C ASN A 115 -5.20 -8.78 -0.96
N ALA A 116 -4.70 -9.25 -2.10
CA ALA A 116 -5.39 -9.18 -3.39
C ALA A 116 -6.87 -9.54 -3.33
N GLY A 117 -7.18 -10.70 -2.73
CA GLY A 117 -8.55 -11.19 -2.63
C GLY A 117 -9.46 -10.24 -1.86
N SER A 118 -9.00 -9.72 -0.73
CA SER A 118 -9.77 -8.80 0.12
C SER A 118 -10.04 -7.45 -0.55
N LEU A 119 -9.05 -6.89 -1.26
CA LEU A 119 -9.28 -5.64 -2.00
C LEU A 119 -10.25 -5.89 -3.15
N VAL A 120 -10.01 -6.92 -3.97
CA VAL A 120 -10.88 -7.28 -5.09
C VAL A 120 -12.31 -7.47 -4.58
N GLN A 121 -12.52 -8.22 -3.49
CA GLN A 121 -13.83 -8.44 -2.85
C GLN A 121 -14.55 -7.13 -2.48
N SER A 122 -13.81 -6.12 -2.02
CA SER A 122 -14.35 -4.81 -1.66
C SER A 122 -14.72 -3.92 -2.85
N LEU A 123 -14.23 -4.22 -4.06
CA LEU A 123 -14.50 -3.41 -5.24
C LEU A 123 -15.95 -3.59 -5.70
N PRO A 124 -16.67 -2.49 -5.98
CA PRO A 124 -18.02 -2.58 -6.51
C PRO A 124 -18.00 -3.23 -7.90
N LYS A 125 -18.78 -4.30 -8.07
CA LYS A 125 -18.95 -4.96 -9.36
C LYS A 125 -19.63 -3.99 -10.34
N PRO A 126 -19.04 -3.70 -11.51
CA PRO A 126 -19.69 -2.91 -12.55
C PRO A 126 -20.98 -3.57 -13.06
N GLU A 127 -21.92 -2.75 -13.53
CA GLU A 127 -23.10 -3.22 -14.24
C GLU A 127 -22.69 -3.85 -15.59
N GLY A 128 -23.35 -4.94 -15.99
CA GLY A 128 -23.11 -5.57 -17.29
C GLY A 128 -21.91 -6.53 -17.39
N ILE A 129 -21.06 -6.65 -16.37
CA ILE A 129 -19.95 -7.62 -16.32
C ILE A 129 -20.32 -8.79 -15.38
N GLY A 130 -20.07 -10.02 -15.84
CA GLY A 130 -20.24 -11.24 -15.03
C GLY A 130 -19.26 -11.25 -13.85
N GLU A 131 -19.68 -11.79 -12.71
CA GLU A 131 -18.87 -11.72 -11.48
C GLU A 131 -17.51 -12.41 -11.64
N GLU A 132 -17.47 -13.63 -12.19
CA GLU A 132 -16.22 -14.37 -12.42
C GLU A 132 -15.27 -13.62 -13.37
N GLN A 133 -15.80 -13.03 -14.44
CA GLN A 133 -15.02 -12.22 -15.39
C GLN A 133 -14.48 -10.94 -14.72
N PHE A 134 -15.29 -10.28 -13.89
CA PHE A 134 -14.85 -9.12 -13.13
C PHE A 134 -13.76 -9.48 -12.12
N ARG A 135 -13.91 -10.62 -11.41
CA ARG A 135 -12.92 -11.11 -10.45
C ARG A 135 -11.59 -11.41 -11.12
N ALA A 136 -11.60 -12.19 -12.20
CA ALA A 136 -10.38 -12.54 -12.94
C ALA A 136 -9.66 -11.28 -13.48
N ALA A 137 -10.41 -10.35 -14.06
CA ALA A 137 -9.83 -9.10 -14.58
C ALA A 137 -9.34 -8.17 -13.45
N ALA A 138 -10.01 -8.14 -12.30
CA ALA A 138 -9.61 -7.35 -11.15
C ALA A 138 -8.37 -7.95 -10.46
N GLU A 139 -8.22 -9.27 -10.43
CA GLU A 139 -7.03 -9.96 -9.92
C GLU A 139 -5.81 -9.74 -10.82
N GLU A 140 -5.94 -9.93 -12.14
CA GLU A 140 -4.86 -9.63 -13.11
C GLU A 140 -4.42 -8.16 -12.99
N LEU A 141 -5.40 -7.25 -12.86
CA LEU A 141 -5.10 -5.84 -12.65
C LEU A 141 -4.44 -5.60 -11.30
N PHE A 142 -4.90 -6.25 -10.24
CA PHE A 142 -4.33 -6.07 -8.91
C PHE A 142 -2.88 -6.52 -8.87
N GLU A 143 -2.53 -7.65 -9.48
CA GLU A 143 -1.14 -8.09 -9.61
C GLU A 143 -0.29 -7.05 -10.35
N ARG A 144 -0.82 -6.48 -11.42
CA ARG A 144 -0.13 -5.43 -12.18
C ARG A 144 -0.05 -4.11 -11.40
N VAL A 145 -1.08 -3.77 -10.65
CA VAL A 145 -1.11 -2.60 -9.77
C VAL A 145 -0.11 -2.78 -8.64
N ILE A 146 -0.03 -3.94 -7.97
CA ILE A 146 0.99 -4.26 -6.96
C ILE A 146 2.37 -3.98 -7.55
N GLN A 147 2.68 -4.56 -8.71
CA GLN A 147 3.99 -4.38 -9.37
C GLN A 147 4.33 -2.91 -9.62
N ILE A 148 3.34 -2.07 -9.91
CA ILE A 148 3.56 -0.65 -10.22
C ILE A 148 3.57 0.21 -8.94
N THR A 149 2.82 -0.20 -7.91
CA THR A 149 2.83 0.42 -6.57
C THR A 149 3.98 -0.05 -5.70
N ASP A 150 4.78 -0.99 -6.18
CA ASP A 150 5.95 -1.53 -5.48
C ASP A 150 7.11 -0.52 -5.56
N ASN A 151 6.92 0.55 -4.82
CA ASN A 151 7.76 1.73 -4.84
C ASN A 151 7.82 2.34 -3.43
N ALA A 152 8.84 3.17 -3.18
CA ALA A 152 9.07 3.71 -1.85
C ALA A 152 8.10 4.84 -1.43
N GLY A 153 7.11 5.23 -2.25
CA GLY A 153 6.21 6.36 -1.92
C GLY A 153 6.91 7.72 -1.74
N ALA A 154 8.20 7.83 -2.08
CA ALA A 154 9.05 8.98 -1.78
C ALA A 154 8.94 10.13 -2.78
N TYR A 155 8.49 9.84 -4.01
CA TYR A 155 8.37 10.78 -5.11
C TYR A 155 6.90 11.07 -5.42
N ASP A 156 6.63 12.20 -6.07
CA ASP A 156 5.26 12.63 -6.36
C ASP A 156 4.54 11.64 -7.31
N GLU A 157 5.27 11.05 -8.25
CA GLU A 157 4.85 9.99 -9.17
C GLU A 157 4.38 8.75 -8.41
N HIS A 158 5.20 8.30 -7.46
CA HIS A 158 4.90 7.16 -6.60
C HIS A 158 3.61 7.40 -5.81
N ARG A 159 3.50 8.59 -5.22
CA ARG A 159 2.33 8.97 -4.40
C ARG A 159 1.06 9.06 -5.23
N ALA A 160 1.14 9.57 -6.46
CA ALA A 160 0.01 9.63 -7.38
C ALA A 160 -0.49 8.23 -7.76
N VAL A 161 0.43 7.32 -8.15
CA VAL A 161 0.07 5.94 -8.51
C VAL A 161 -0.48 5.18 -7.30
N ASN A 162 0.18 5.25 -6.15
CA ASN A 162 -0.26 4.57 -4.93
C ASN A 162 -1.64 5.07 -4.50
N TYR A 163 -1.92 6.37 -4.60
CA TYR A 163 -3.25 6.90 -4.34
C TYR A 163 -4.32 6.31 -5.27
N VAL A 164 -4.07 6.30 -6.58
CA VAL A 164 -5.06 5.81 -7.56
C VAL A 164 -5.31 4.32 -7.38
N ALA A 165 -4.25 3.54 -7.14
CA ALA A 165 -4.33 2.12 -6.84
C ALA A 165 -5.20 1.84 -5.59
N LEU A 166 -4.96 2.58 -4.50
CA LEU A 166 -5.61 2.31 -3.22
C LEU A 166 -7.02 2.89 -3.11
N ARG A 167 -7.28 4.06 -3.70
CA ARG A 167 -8.46 4.88 -3.41
C ARG A 167 -9.36 5.18 -4.60
N TYR A 168 -9.05 4.68 -5.80
CA TYR A 168 -9.87 4.96 -6.97
C TYR A 168 -10.42 3.71 -7.68
N PRO A 169 -11.54 3.14 -7.19
CA PRO A 169 -12.15 1.92 -7.74
C PRO A 169 -12.46 1.97 -9.24
N SER A 170 -12.72 3.15 -9.80
CA SER A 170 -13.08 3.28 -11.23
C SER A 170 -11.96 2.83 -12.18
N VAL A 171 -10.69 2.84 -11.75
CA VAL A 171 -9.60 2.29 -12.58
C VAL A 171 -9.78 0.79 -12.79
N TYR A 172 -10.22 0.07 -11.75
CA TYR A 172 -10.48 -1.37 -11.82
C TYR A 172 -11.66 -1.67 -12.75
N ALA A 173 -12.74 -0.90 -12.65
CA ALA A 173 -13.88 -1.02 -13.55
C ALA A 173 -13.48 -0.79 -15.02
N LYS A 174 -12.65 0.21 -15.31
CA LYS A 174 -12.18 0.48 -16.68
C LYS A 174 -11.32 -0.67 -17.22
N CYS A 175 -10.44 -1.23 -16.40
CA CYS A 175 -9.60 -2.35 -16.82
C CYS A 175 -10.43 -3.61 -17.09
N ALA A 176 -11.42 -3.90 -16.26
CA ALA A 176 -12.34 -5.00 -16.50
C ALA A 176 -13.12 -4.82 -17.81
N ALA A 177 -13.60 -3.60 -18.08
CA ALA A 177 -14.29 -3.28 -19.34
C ALA A 177 -13.36 -3.41 -20.56
N ALA A 178 -12.11 -2.93 -20.46
CA ALA A 178 -11.11 -3.06 -21.52
C ALA A 178 -10.76 -4.54 -21.79
N HIS A 179 -10.59 -5.35 -20.74
CA HIS A 179 -10.35 -6.78 -20.87
C HIS A 179 -11.53 -7.48 -21.57
N ALA A 180 -12.77 -7.15 -21.19
CA ALA A 180 -13.96 -7.69 -21.83
C ALA A 180 -14.08 -7.31 -23.31
N SER A 181 -13.55 -6.14 -23.71
CA SER A 181 -13.48 -5.70 -25.11
C SER A 181 -12.23 -6.19 -25.87
N GLY A 182 -11.39 -7.04 -25.27
CA GLY A 182 -10.21 -7.61 -25.93
C GLY A 182 -8.93 -6.78 -25.82
N ALA A 183 -8.92 -5.72 -25.00
CA ALA A 183 -7.75 -4.90 -24.72
C ALA A 183 -7.13 -5.21 -23.35
N THR A 184 -5.86 -4.85 -23.16
CA THR A 184 -5.15 -5.02 -21.88
C THR A 184 -4.53 -3.73 -21.43
N LEU A 185 -4.49 -3.47 -20.12
CA LEU A 185 -3.68 -2.39 -19.59
C LEU A 185 -2.22 -2.69 -19.94
N SER A 186 -1.59 -1.91 -20.81
CA SER A 186 -0.24 -2.14 -21.31
C SER A 186 0.81 -1.27 -20.63
N ALA A 187 0.43 -0.05 -20.21
CA ALA A 187 1.32 0.87 -19.51
C ALA A 187 0.58 1.77 -18.51
N ILE A 188 1.30 2.17 -17.46
CA ILE A 188 0.92 3.27 -16.57
C ILE A 188 2.08 4.27 -16.58
N GLU A 189 1.78 5.51 -16.94
CA GLU A 189 2.74 6.60 -16.99
C GLU A 189 2.29 7.72 -16.06
N THR A 190 3.25 8.42 -15.48
CA THR A 190 2.97 9.64 -14.71
C THR A 190 3.72 10.80 -15.30
N ARG A 191 3.10 11.98 -15.24
CA ARG A 191 3.76 13.22 -15.63
C ARG A 191 3.18 14.40 -14.87
N PRO A 192 3.97 15.47 -14.67
CA PRO A 192 3.44 16.73 -14.17
C PRO A 192 2.30 17.24 -15.06
N SER A 193 1.19 17.63 -14.42
CA SER A 193 0.08 18.28 -15.11
C SER A 193 0.45 19.70 -15.51
N ARG A 194 0.03 20.13 -16.71
CA ARG A 194 0.18 21.53 -17.16
C ARG A 194 -0.67 22.50 -16.32
N LEU A 195 -1.58 21.98 -15.51
CA LEU A 195 -2.41 22.74 -14.57
C LEU A 195 -1.83 22.74 -13.14
N SER A 196 -0.58 22.29 -12.94
CA SER A 196 0.04 22.21 -11.62
C SER A 196 0.11 23.56 -10.91
N GLY A 197 0.32 24.67 -11.62
CA GLY A 197 0.38 25.99 -10.99
C GLY A 197 1.39 26.01 -9.83
N MET A 198 0.91 26.32 -8.61
CA MET A 198 1.73 26.27 -7.39
C MET A 198 1.68 24.93 -6.64
N ARG A 199 0.85 23.97 -7.09
CA ARG A 199 0.65 22.67 -6.43
C ARG A 199 1.31 21.55 -7.23
N ARG A 200 1.71 20.49 -6.55
CA ARG A 200 2.19 19.27 -7.19
C ARG A 200 1.00 18.43 -7.68
N ILE A 201 0.72 18.55 -8.97
CA ILE A 201 -0.38 17.84 -9.63
C ILE A 201 0.16 16.99 -10.77
N LEU A 202 -0.23 15.72 -10.81
CA LEU A 202 0.20 14.76 -11.83
C LEU A 202 -0.98 14.21 -12.62
N ASP A 203 -0.77 14.03 -13.92
CA ASP A 203 -1.60 13.18 -14.75
C ASP A 203 -1.06 11.73 -14.62
N VAL A 204 -1.92 10.80 -14.19
CA VAL A 204 -1.63 9.35 -14.22
C VAL A 204 -2.37 8.78 -15.43
N ILE A 205 -1.62 8.29 -16.41
CA ILE A 205 -2.08 7.88 -17.72
C ILE A 205 -2.05 6.36 -17.81
N PHE A 206 -3.17 5.76 -18.20
CA PHE A 206 -3.37 4.33 -18.42
C PHE A 206 -3.49 4.09 -19.92
N SER A 207 -2.64 3.21 -20.45
CA SER A 207 -2.69 2.79 -21.84
C SER A 207 -3.32 1.41 -21.94
N PHE A 208 -4.32 1.25 -22.80
CA PHE A 208 -5.00 -0.01 -23.07
C PHE A 208 -4.77 -0.41 -24.52
N THR A 209 -4.10 -1.52 -24.75
CA THR A 209 -3.76 -2.01 -26.09
C THR A 209 -4.64 -3.19 -26.46
N ASP A 210 -5.33 -3.08 -27.60
CA ASP A 210 -6.15 -4.14 -28.19
C ASP A 210 -5.28 -5.31 -28.67
N ARG A 211 -5.59 -6.54 -28.23
CA ARG A 211 -4.76 -7.72 -28.50
C ARG A 211 -4.76 -8.18 -29.96
N ARG A 212 -5.68 -7.69 -30.79
CA ARG A 212 -5.85 -8.13 -32.19
C ARG A 212 -5.36 -7.09 -33.19
N THR A 213 -5.49 -5.82 -32.84
CA THR A 213 -5.24 -4.69 -33.74
C THR A 213 -4.03 -3.86 -33.34
N ASP A 214 -3.47 -4.08 -32.14
CA ASP A 214 -2.40 -3.29 -31.52
C ASP A 214 -2.73 -1.80 -31.35
N VAL A 215 -4.00 -1.41 -31.53
CA VAL A 215 -4.47 -0.04 -31.29
C VAL A 215 -4.47 0.23 -29.79
N THR A 216 -3.90 1.37 -29.39
CA THR A 216 -3.81 1.78 -27.99
C THR A 216 -4.72 2.96 -27.70
N GLU A 217 -5.67 2.77 -26.79
CA GLU A 217 -6.47 3.85 -26.20
C GLU A 217 -5.85 4.29 -24.88
N LYS A 218 -5.84 5.60 -24.61
CA LYS A 218 -5.30 6.15 -23.37
C LYS A 218 -6.39 6.85 -22.55
N PHE A 219 -6.30 6.69 -21.25
CA PHE A 219 -7.13 7.39 -20.27
C PHE A 219 -6.24 8.00 -19.22
N PHE A 220 -6.68 9.07 -18.57
CA PHE A 220 -5.94 9.65 -17.47
C PHE A 220 -6.84 10.04 -16.31
N VAL A 221 -6.25 10.07 -15.13
CA VAL A 221 -6.78 10.77 -13.96
C VAL A 221 -5.78 11.84 -13.56
N ARG A 222 -6.26 12.86 -12.86
CA ARG A 222 -5.37 13.89 -12.32
C ARG A 222 -5.41 13.86 -10.81
N VAL A 223 -4.24 13.79 -10.20
CA VAL A 223 -4.05 13.65 -8.76
C VAL A 223 -3.26 14.84 -8.25
N ASP A 224 -3.78 15.50 -7.24
CA ASP A 224 -3.03 16.45 -6.42
C ASP A 224 -2.34 15.68 -5.31
N VAL A 225 -1.02 15.83 -5.23
CA VAL A 225 -0.18 15.17 -4.23
C VAL A 225 0.54 16.20 -3.35
N GLU A 226 0.14 17.47 -3.33
CA GLU A 226 0.88 18.46 -2.54
C GLU A 226 0.92 18.09 -1.05
N GLU A 227 -0.24 17.71 -0.52
CA GLU A 227 -0.44 17.42 0.91
C GLU A 227 -0.29 15.93 1.20
N GLU A 228 -0.21 15.59 2.50
CA GLU A 228 -0.12 14.22 2.99
C GLU A 228 -1.19 13.28 2.40
N PHE A 229 -2.42 13.78 2.22
CA PHE A 229 -3.55 13.02 1.69
C PHE A 229 -3.86 13.44 0.24
N PRO A 230 -3.43 12.67 -0.77
CA PRO A 230 -3.71 13.00 -2.16
C PRO A 230 -5.21 12.94 -2.48
N TYR A 231 -5.62 13.67 -3.51
CA TYR A 231 -7.00 13.65 -3.99
C TYR A 231 -7.10 13.85 -5.50
N LEU A 232 -8.21 13.39 -6.10
CA LEU A 232 -8.49 13.61 -7.52
C LEU A 232 -8.89 15.05 -7.79
N THR A 233 -8.26 15.66 -8.79
CA THR A 233 -8.71 16.91 -9.41
C THR A 233 -9.44 16.67 -10.74
N THR A 234 -9.29 15.49 -11.33
CA THR A 234 -10.04 15.07 -12.52
C THR A 234 -10.29 13.57 -12.47
N LYS A 235 -11.55 13.16 -12.68
CA LYS A 235 -11.95 11.75 -12.80
C LYS A 235 -11.45 11.15 -14.12
N LEU A 236 -11.47 9.84 -14.22
CA LEU A 236 -11.02 9.10 -15.41
C LEU A 236 -11.63 9.68 -16.69
N SER A 237 -10.77 10.13 -17.59
CA SER A 237 -11.15 10.80 -18.83
C SER A 237 -10.28 10.32 -19.99
N PRO A 238 -10.76 10.37 -21.24
CA PRO A 238 -9.93 10.06 -22.41
C PRO A 238 -8.68 10.94 -22.44
N TYR A 239 -7.55 10.33 -22.76
CA TYR A 239 -6.27 11.00 -22.91
C TYR A 239 -5.87 10.99 -24.39
N TYR A 240 -5.50 12.16 -24.90
CA TYR A 240 -5.01 12.31 -26.27
C TYR A 240 -3.58 12.80 -26.21
N ASP A 241 -2.67 12.07 -26.88
CA ASP A 241 -1.30 12.51 -27.07
C ASP A 241 -1.30 13.87 -27.77
N ARG A 242 -0.47 14.79 -27.27
CA ARG A 242 -0.31 16.15 -27.78
C ARG A 242 1.14 16.40 -28.12
#